data_AF-A0A950KMU3-F1
#
_entry.id   AF-A0A950KMU3-F1
#
_cell.length_a   1.000
_cell.length_b   1.000
_cell.length_c   1.000
_cell.angle_alpha   90.00
_cell.angle_beta   90.00
_cell.angle_gamma   90.00
#
_symmetry.space_group_name_H-M   'P 1'
#
loop_
_entity.id
_entity.type
_entity.pdbx_description
1 polymer ?
#
loop_
_entity_poly.entity_id
_entity_poly.type
_entity_poly.pdbx_seq_one_letter_code
_entity_poly.pdbx_strand_id
1 'polypeptide(L)'
;MTRVGRLLTRHWLIALPVMGISALVLGLCSYNLFFLLRANFLLIRDYGVMALLEGALQQLAELILYGLASLAAYILFKACEKVLVERVLKGH
;
A
#
# COMPACT_ATOMS: atom_id res chain seq x y z
N MET A 1 -2.20 -6.36 -22.05
CA MET A 1 -1.12 -5.61 -21.35
C MET A 1 -1.35 -4.12 -21.59
N THR A 2 -1.90 -3.44 -20.58
CA THR A 2 -2.46 -2.08 -20.62
C THR A 2 -1.40 -1.04 -20.98
N ARG A 3 -1.77 -0.01 -21.75
CA ARG A 3 -0.87 1.06 -22.28
C ARG A 3 -0.02 1.73 -21.19
N VAL A 4 -0.49 1.71 -19.94
CA VAL A 4 0.21 2.20 -18.75
C VAL A 4 1.59 1.56 -18.56
N GLY A 5 1.71 0.24 -18.75
CA GLY A 5 2.99 -0.47 -18.59
C GLY A 5 4.05 -0.09 -19.63
N ARG A 6 3.62 0.33 -20.83
CA ARG A 6 4.52 0.82 -21.89
C ARG A 6 4.94 2.28 -21.70
N LEU A 7 4.12 3.10 -21.05
CA LEU A 7 4.48 4.47 -20.71
C LEU A 7 5.50 4.50 -19.56
N LEU A 8 5.30 3.64 -18.55
CA LEU A 8 6.17 3.50 -17.38
C LEU A 8 7.58 3.01 -17.74
N THR A 9 7.72 2.18 -18.77
CA THR A 9 9.00 1.62 -19.22
C THR A 9 9.79 2.52 -20.17
N ARG A 10 9.16 3.57 -20.73
CA ARG A 10 9.79 4.41 -21.77
C ARG A 10 10.60 5.59 -21.22
N HIS A 11 10.29 6.08 -20.02
CA HIS A 11 11.03 7.16 -19.37
C HIS A 11 11.38 6.81 -17.91
N TRP A 12 12.66 6.55 -17.64
CA TRP A 12 13.25 6.43 -16.29
C TRP A 12 12.79 7.55 -15.35
N LEU A 13 12.65 8.77 -15.89
CA LEU A 13 12.24 9.97 -15.16
C LEU A 13 10.81 9.88 -14.63
N ILE A 14 9.97 9.02 -15.19
CA ILE A 14 8.58 8.79 -14.76
C ILE A 14 8.51 7.60 -13.80
N ALA A 15 9.33 6.56 -14.02
CA ALA A 15 9.37 5.39 -13.15
C ALA A 15 9.82 5.73 -11.72
N LEU A 16 10.81 6.63 -11.57
CA LEU A 16 11.36 7.04 -10.27
C LEU A 16 10.34 7.77 -9.37
N PRO A 17 9.62 8.82 -9.82
CA PRO A 17 8.59 9.46 -9.02
C PRO A 17 7.39 8.53 -8.77
N VAL A 18 7.00 7.67 -9.72
CA VAL A 18 5.93 6.69 -9.51
C VAL A 18 6.30 5.67 -8.42
N MET A 19 7.56 5.23 -8.40
CA MET A 19 8.07 4.37 -7.34
C MET A 19 8.06 5.07 -5.99
N GLY A 20 8.49 6.34 -5.93
CA GLY A 20 8.45 7.16 -4.73
C GLY A 20 7.03 7.38 -4.19
N ILE A 21 6.08 7.73 -5.06
CA ILE A 21 4.66 7.88 -4.68
C ILE A 21 4.09 6.55 -4.18
N SER A 22 4.42 5.44 -4.84
CA SER A 22 3.97 4.11 -4.42
C SER A 22 4.55 3.73 -3.05
N ALA A 23 5.81 4.06 -2.76
CA ALA A 23 6.43 3.87 -1.45
C ALA A 23 5.78 4.74 -0.36
N LEU A 24 5.43 5.98 -0.67
CA LEU A 24 4.70 6.87 0.25
C LEU A 24 3.29 6.34 0.54
N VAL A 25 2.56 5.90 -0.48
CA VAL A 25 1.22 5.29 -0.32
C VAL A 25 1.32 4.03 0.52
N LEU A 26 2.34 3.19 0.30
CA LEU A 26 2.59 1.99 1.10
C LEU A 26 2.87 2.35 2.57
N GLY A 27 3.69 3.37 2.82
CA GLY A 27 3.99 3.86 4.16
C GLY A 27 2.77 4.42 4.88
N LEU A 28 1.98 5.24 4.21
CA LEU A 28 0.73 5.79 4.74
C LEU A 28 -0.30 4.69 5.04
N CYS A 29 -0.45 3.72 4.13
CA CYS A 29 -1.33 2.58 4.38
C CYS A 29 -0.85 1.75 5.56
N SER A 30 0.46 1.50 5.69
CA SER A 30 1.04 0.74 6.80
C SER A 30 0.83 1.44 8.15
N TYR A 31 1.03 2.76 8.19
CA TYR A 31 0.76 3.57 9.37
C TYR A 31 -0.72 3.53 9.76
N ASN A 32 -1.61 3.68 8.77
CA ASN A 32 -3.05 3.65 9.01
C ASN A 32 -3.52 2.26 9.48
N LEU A 33 -2.95 1.19 8.92
CA LEU A 33 -3.22 -0.19 9.34
C LEU A 33 -2.83 -0.40 10.81
N PHE A 34 -1.66 0.11 11.21
CA PHE A 34 -1.19 0.04 12.59
C PHE A 34 -2.06 0.89 13.55
N PHE A 35 -2.47 2.09 13.12
CA PHE A 35 -3.35 2.95 13.89
C PHE A 35 -4.72 2.30 14.12
N LEU A 36 -5.34 1.73 13.07
CA LEU A 36 -6.59 1.00 13.17
C LEU A 36 -6.47 -0.23 14.07
N LEU A 37 -5.38 -1.00 13.93
CA LEU A 37 -5.12 -2.16 14.77
C LEU A 37 -5.00 -1.77 16.25
N ARG A 38 -4.30 -0.68 16.55
CA ARG A 38 -4.15 -0.14 17.91
C ARG A 38 -5.49 0.35 18.46
N ALA A 39 -6.30 1.02 17.64
CA ALA A 39 -7.63 1.48 18.03
C ALA A 39 -8.58 0.30 18.35
N ASN A 40 -8.54 -0.77 17.55
CA ASN A 40 -9.27 -2.01 17.83
C ASN A 40 -8.82 -2.65 19.15
N PHE A 41 -7.51 -2.72 19.40
CA PHE A 41 -6.97 -3.26 20.65
C PHE A 41 -7.42 -2.45 21.89
N LEU A 42 -7.43 -1.11 21.79
CA LEU A 42 -7.94 -0.25 22.85
C LEU A 42 -9.44 -0.43 23.07
N LEU A 43 -10.24 -0.52 22.01
CA LEU A 43 -11.68 -0.77 22.09
C LEU A 43 -12.01 -2.09 22.78
N ILE A 44 -11.31 -3.16 22.40
CA ILE A 44 -11.47 -4.49 23.04
C ILE A 44 -11.09 -4.42 24.52
N ARG A 45 -10.01 -3.70 24.85
CA ARG A 45 -9.54 -3.55 26.23
C ARG A 45 -10.49 -2.74 27.11
N ASP A 46 -11.03 -1.64 26.59
CA ASP A 46 -11.80 -0.67 27.36
C ASP A 46 -13.31 -0.99 27.40
N TYR A 47 -13.87 -1.70 26.40
CA TYR A 47 -15.32 -1.96 26.30
C TYR A 47 -15.72 -3.44 26.17
N GLY A 48 -14.77 -4.38 26.07
CA GLY A 48 -15.06 -5.81 25.99
C GLY A 48 -15.84 -6.24 24.72
N VAL A 49 -16.45 -7.43 24.77
CA VAL A 49 -17.08 -8.10 23.60
C VAL A 49 -18.27 -7.32 23.03
N MET A 50 -18.92 -6.44 23.81
CA MET A 50 -20.08 -5.65 23.35
C MET A 50 -19.71 -4.61 22.27
N ALA A 51 -18.48 -4.09 22.25
CA ALA A 51 -18.04 -3.11 21.23
C ALA A 51 -17.73 -3.74 19.87
N LEU A 52 -17.55 -5.07 19.81
CA LEU A 52 -17.29 -5.78 18.56
C LEU A 52 -18.49 -5.77 17.60
N LEU A 53 -19.71 -5.61 18.09
CA LEU A 53 -20.92 -5.71 17.27
C LEU A 53 -21.28 -4.42 16.53
N GLU A 54 -20.98 -3.25 17.08
CA GLU A 54 -21.36 -1.97 16.46
C GLU A 54 -20.23 -1.28 15.69
N GLY A 55 -18.95 -1.45 16.10
CA GLY A 55 -17.82 -0.75 15.48
C GLY A 55 -16.84 -1.62 14.68
N ALA A 56 -16.72 -2.92 15.02
CA ALA A 56 -15.63 -3.74 14.48
C ALA A 56 -15.84 -4.14 13.02
N LEU A 57 -17.06 -4.24 12.52
CA LEU A 57 -17.31 -4.59 11.11
C LEU A 57 -16.82 -3.48 10.16
N GLN A 58 -17.04 -2.22 10.52
CA GLN A 58 -16.54 -1.07 9.76
C GLN A 58 -15.01 -1.00 9.86
N GLN A 59 -14.44 -1.19 11.04
CA GLN A 59 -12.99 -1.23 11.25
C GLN A 59 -12.32 -2.37 10.46
N LEU A 60 -12.95 -3.55 10.39
CA LEU A 60 -12.49 -4.68 9.59
C LEU A 60 -12.54 -4.35 8.09
N ALA A 61 -13.61 -3.70 7.64
CA ALA A 61 -13.75 -3.28 6.24
C ALA A 61 -12.69 -2.25 5.86
N GLU A 62 -12.44 -1.23 6.70
CA GLU A 62 -11.36 -0.27 6.49
C GLU A 62 -9.99 -0.95 6.47
N LEU A 63 -9.72 -1.85 7.42
CA LEU A 63 -8.47 -2.61 7.48
C LEU A 63 -8.22 -3.41 6.18
N ILE A 64 -9.26 -4.08 5.66
CA ILE A 64 -9.21 -4.82 4.40
C ILE A 64 -8.94 -3.86 3.22
N LEU A 65 -9.61 -2.71 3.18
CA LEU A 65 -9.41 -1.71 2.13
C LEU A 65 -7.98 -1.15 2.12
N TYR A 66 -7.45 -0.78 3.28
CA TYR A 66 -6.04 -0.34 3.41
C TYR A 66 -5.06 -1.46 3.06
N GLY A 67 -5.35 -2.70 3.44
CA GLY A 67 -4.56 -3.87 3.07
C GLY A 67 -4.51 -4.08 1.55
N LEU A 68 -5.66 -4.02 0.87
CA LEU A 68 -5.73 -4.14 -0.59
C LEU A 68 -5.04 -2.98 -1.31
N ALA A 69 -5.24 -1.75 -0.83
CA ALA A 69 -4.56 -0.56 -1.37
C ALA A 69 -3.03 -0.66 -1.21
N SER A 70 -2.57 -1.10 -0.03
CA SER A 70 -1.17 -1.37 0.27
C SER A 70 -0.59 -2.45 -0.67
N LEU A 71 -1.32 -3.54 -0.89
CA LEU A 71 -0.91 -4.60 -1.80
C LEU A 71 -0.77 -4.10 -3.25
N ALA A 72 -1.73 -3.31 -3.73
CA ALA A 72 -1.69 -2.72 -5.05
C ALA A 72 -0.49 -1.77 -5.22
N ALA A 73 -0.23 -0.91 -4.23
CA ALA A 73 0.94 -0.03 -4.20
C ALA A 73 2.25 -0.83 -4.17
N TYR A 74 2.32 -1.92 -3.41
CA TYR A 74 3.48 -2.80 -3.34
C TYR A 74 3.79 -3.46 -4.69
N ILE A 75 2.77 -3.98 -5.38
CA ILE A 75 2.95 -4.59 -6.71
C ILE A 75 3.45 -3.55 -7.71
N LEU A 76 2.90 -2.33 -7.68
CA LEU A 76 3.34 -1.23 -8.55
C LEU A 76 4.78 -0.82 -8.26
N PHE A 77 5.16 -0.71 -6.98
CA PHE A 77 6.53 -0.45 -6.55
C PHE A 77 7.48 -1.54 -7.07
N LYS A 78 7.15 -2.82 -6.88
CA LYS A 78 7.98 -3.95 -7.36
C LYS A 78 8.08 -4.02 -8.89
N ALA A 79 7.03 -3.64 -9.61
CA ALA A 79 7.08 -3.53 -11.06
C ALA A 79 8.04 -2.42 -11.51
N CYS A 80 8.00 -1.26 -10.86
CA CYS A 80 8.92 -0.15 -11.14
C CYS A 80 10.36 -0.48 -10.76
N GLU A 81 10.56 -1.12 -9.60
CA GLU A 81 11.87 -1.58 -9.10
C GLU A 81 12.52 -2.50 -10.13
N LYS A 82 11.81 -3.51 -10.66
CA LYS A 82 12.34 -4.42 -11.68
C LYS A 82 12.83 -3.69 -12.93
N VAL A 83 12.04 -2.74 -13.44
CA VAL A 83 12.40 -1.95 -14.63
C VAL A 83 13.63 -1.08 -14.36
N LEU A 84 13.70 -0.46 -13.17
CA LEU A 84 14.81 0.41 -12.79
C LEU A 84 16.10 -0.39 -12.55
N VAL A 85 16.02 -1.50 -11.82
CA VAL A 85 17.15 -2.41 -11.53
C VAL A 85 17.69 -3.02 -12.82
N GLU A 86 16.83 -3.50 -13.72
CA GLU A 86 17.26 -4.04 -15.00
C GLU A 86 17.99 -3.00 -15.85
N ARG A 87 17.57 -1.72 -15.81
CA ARG A 87 18.24 -0.61 -16.49
C ARG A 87 19.58 -0.21 -15.86
N VAL A 88 19.67 -0.17 -14.53
CA VAL A 88 20.92 0.14 -13.82
C VAL A 88 21.96 -0.96 -14.06
N LEU A 89 21.53 -2.23 -14.04
CA LEU A 89 22.40 -3.38 -14.25
C LEU A 89 22.78 -3.58 -15.73
N LYS A 90 21.86 -3.34 -16.67
CA LYS A 90 22.15 -3.31 -18.11
C LYS A 90 22.66 -1.93 -18.55
N GLY A 91 23.49 -1.29 -17.72
CA GLY A 91 24.08 0.02 -18.00
C GLY A 91 24.40 0.17 -19.49
N HIS A 92 23.96 1.29 -20.07
CA HIS A 92 24.56 1.76 -21.31
C HIS A 92 26.08 1.86 -21.13
#